data_AF-A0A930VHE1-F1
#
_entry.id   AF-A0A930VHE1-F1
#
_cell.length_a   1.000
_cell.length_b   1.000
_cell.length_c   1.000
_cell.angle_alpha   90.00
_cell.angle_beta   90.00
_cell.angle_gamma   90.00
#
_symmetry.space_group_name_H-M   'P 1'
#
loop_
_entity.id
_entity.type
_entity.pdbx_description
1 polymer ?
#
loop_
_entity_poly.entity_id
_entity_poly.type
_entity_poly.pdbx_seq_one_letter_code
_entity_poly.pdbx_strand_id
1 'polypeptide(L)'
;MDFLLLWLLGLLSIFSAFGPAEYEESSSSEPSVSAEPSPAASPVIDPIAEQFFQRAPLPSCGEYQVEHGYYEQSAQPGWQCLQDSAQAQGAEATFIAQLTGQAPTYSYVRVADGVMEIYVNDPSKGDMGLWTYDTCSVADSSFRQGCP
;
A
#
# COMPACT_ATOMS: atom_id res chain seq x y z
N MET A 1 15.06 50.48 -29.22
CA MET A 1 14.35 51.21 -28.16
C MET A 1 13.63 50.17 -27.35
N ASP A 2 13.76 50.03 -26.04
CA ASP A 2 14.53 50.67 -24.99
C ASP A 2 14.29 49.71 -23.81
N PHE A 3 15.34 49.49 -22.99
CA PHE A 3 15.25 49.34 -21.54
C PHE A 3 14.19 48.40 -20.95
N LEU A 4 14.65 47.27 -20.42
CA LEU A 4 14.37 46.84 -19.04
C LEU A 4 15.34 45.71 -18.69
N LEU A 5 16.53 46.06 -18.21
CA LEU A 5 16.87 46.10 -16.78
C LEU A 5 16.85 44.69 -16.17
N LEU A 6 17.99 44.00 -16.02
CA LEU A 6 18.99 44.24 -14.95
C LEU A 6 18.36 44.36 -13.56
N TRP A 7 17.71 43.30 -13.09
CA TRP A 7 17.50 42.93 -11.67
C TRP A 7 17.34 41.41 -11.71
N LEU A 8 18.28 40.56 -11.26
CA LEU A 8 18.59 40.29 -9.87
C LEU A 8 19.95 39.55 -9.80
N LEU A 9 21.02 40.33 -9.67
CA LEU A 9 22.17 39.91 -8.87
C LEU A 9 21.80 40.27 -7.43
N GLY A 10 21.73 39.30 -6.53
CA GLY A 10 21.34 39.58 -5.15
C GLY A 10 21.44 38.38 -4.24
N LEU A 11 22.65 38.14 -3.73
CA LEU A 11 22.93 37.79 -2.33
C LEU A 11 22.11 36.66 -1.71
N LEU A 12 22.76 35.53 -1.40
CA LEU A 12 22.90 35.03 -0.03
C LEU A 12 23.79 33.79 -0.03
N SER A 13 25.10 33.99 0.10
CA SER A 13 26.01 32.94 0.57
C SER A 13 26.33 33.27 2.02
N ILE A 14 25.49 32.78 2.93
CA ILE A 14 25.74 32.89 4.37
C ILE A 14 26.39 31.58 4.81
N PHE A 15 27.70 31.69 5.04
CA PHE A 15 28.48 30.83 5.92
C PHE A 15 27.79 30.73 7.29
N SER A 16 27.56 29.52 7.78
CA SER A 16 27.33 29.22 9.20
C SER A 16 28.06 27.90 9.47
N ALA A 17 29.31 28.00 9.90
CA ALA A 17 29.70 27.85 11.30
C ALA A 17 29.62 26.38 11.76
N PHE A 18 30.75 25.69 11.61
CA PHE A 18 31.06 24.44 12.30
C PHE A 18 31.05 24.69 13.81
N GLY A 19 30.19 23.98 14.54
CA GLY A 19 30.28 23.81 15.98
C GLY A 19 30.85 22.42 16.31
N PRO A 20 31.86 22.30 17.19
CA PRO A 20 32.22 21.00 17.73
C PRO A 20 31.16 20.59 18.77
N ALA A 21 30.43 19.50 18.49
CA ALA A 21 29.61 18.87 19.51
C ALA A 21 30.54 18.05 20.42
N GLU A 22 30.67 18.51 21.66
CA GLU A 22 31.32 17.79 22.74
C GLU A 22 30.57 16.49 23.01
N TYR A 23 31.32 15.39 23.07
CA TYR A 23 30.82 14.09 23.46
C TYR A 23 30.91 14.00 24.98
N GLU A 24 29.77 14.00 25.68
CA GLU A 24 29.73 13.58 27.08
C GLU A 24 29.40 12.09 27.13
N GLU A 25 30.41 11.31 27.49
CA GLU A 25 30.34 9.89 27.80
C GLU A 25 29.59 9.72 29.14
N SER A 26 28.27 9.60 29.09
CA SER A 26 27.47 9.18 30.25
C SER A 26 27.40 7.66 30.32
N SER A 27 28.38 7.07 31.00
CA SER A 27 28.34 5.70 31.47
C SER A 27 27.30 5.58 32.59
N SER A 28 26.13 5.03 32.26
CA SER A 28 25.08 4.71 33.22
C SER A 28 24.92 3.18 33.26
N SER A 29 25.26 2.60 34.41
CA SER A 29 25.15 1.17 34.66
C SER A 29 23.69 0.82 34.94
N GLU A 30 23.06 0.04 34.05
CA GLU A 30 21.70 -0.45 34.27
C GLU A 30 21.70 -1.67 35.22
N PRO A 31 20.79 -1.73 36.20
CA PRO A 31 20.60 -2.90 37.04
C PRO A 31 19.88 -4.02 36.25
N SER A 32 20.43 -5.23 36.30
CA SER A 32 19.83 -6.43 35.72
C SER A 32 18.55 -6.81 36.47
N VAL A 33 17.41 -6.27 36.03
CA VAL A 33 16.09 -6.78 36.40
C VAL A 33 15.78 -7.96 35.51
N SER A 34 15.85 -9.17 36.07
CA SER A 34 15.31 -10.38 35.44
C SER A 34 13.79 -10.27 35.41
N ALA A 35 13.25 -9.67 34.35
CA ALA A 35 11.83 -9.71 34.07
C ALA A 35 11.48 -11.13 33.58
N GLU A 36 10.61 -11.80 34.33
CA GLU A 36 9.96 -13.04 33.90
C GLU A 36 9.29 -12.80 32.53
N PRO A 37 9.48 -13.68 31.52
CA PRO A 37 8.88 -13.49 30.22
C PRO A 37 7.36 -13.59 30.35
N SER A 38 6.70 -12.43 30.25
CA SER A 38 5.24 -12.36 30.09
C SER A 38 4.84 -13.25 28.91
N PRO A 39 3.82 -14.12 29.04
CA PRO A 39 3.41 -15.00 27.95
C PRO A 39 3.10 -14.14 26.72
N ALA A 40 3.84 -14.37 25.64
CA ALA A 40 3.62 -13.69 24.38
C ALA A 40 2.16 -13.88 23.98
N ALA A 41 1.41 -12.77 23.90
CA ALA A 41 0.07 -12.79 23.35
C ALA A 41 0.15 -13.48 21.98
N SER A 42 -0.66 -14.52 21.78
CA SER A 42 -0.73 -15.15 20.46
C SER A 42 -1.08 -14.08 19.43
N PRO A 43 -0.34 -14.00 18.31
CA PRO A 43 -0.65 -12.99 17.30
C PRO A 43 -2.09 -13.20 16.84
N VAL A 44 -2.89 -12.14 16.88
CA VAL A 44 -4.22 -12.14 16.28
C VAL A 44 -3.99 -12.18 14.77
N ILE A 45 -4.19 -13.34 14.16
CA ILE A 45 -4.10 -13.52 12.71
C ILE A 45 -5.46 -13.14 12.12
N ASP A 46 -5.46 -12.22 11.15
CA ASP A 46 -6.66 -11.86 10.39
C ASP A 46 -7.05 -13.04 9.47
N PRO A 47 -8.24 -13.63 9.61
CA PRO A 47 -8.64 -14.80 8.82
C PRO A 47 -8.77 -14.51 7.32
N ILE A 48 -9.05 -13.27 6.92
CA ILE A 48 -9.11 -12.87 5.50
C ILE A 48 -7.68 -12.77 4.95
N ALA A 49 -6.74 -12.22 5.73
CA ALA A 49 -5.34 -12.25 5.35
C ALA A 49 -4.84 -13.70 5.20
N GLU A 50 -5.23 -14.61 6.10
CA GLU A 50 -4.90 -16.03 5.99
C GLU A 50 -5.48 -16.67 4.72
N GLN A 51 -6.77 -16.43 4.41
CA GLN A 51 -7.41 -16.89 3.18
C GLN A 51 -6.65 -16.40 1.95
N PHE A 52 -6.27 -15.12 1.94
CA PHE A 52 -5.44 -14.54 0.89
C PHE A 52 -4.14 -15.34 0.74
N PHE A 53 -3.35 -15.54 1.79
CA PHE A 53 -2.06 -16.23 1.68
C PHE A 53 -2.15 -17.72 1.32
N GLN A 54 -3.27 -18.39 1.56
CA GLN A 54 -3.46 -19.82 1.28
C GLN A 54 -3.90 -20.14 -0.15
N ARG A 55 -4.34 -19.14 -0.93
CA ARG A 55 -4.89 -19.37 -2.27
C ARG A 55 -3.79 -19.74 -3.28
N ALA A 56 -4.15 -20.53 -4.31
CA ALA A 56 -3.24 -20.83 -5.40
C ALA A 56 -2.97 -19.57 -6.27
N PRO A 57 -1.74 -19.27 -6.69
CA PRO A 57 -1.45 -18.09 -7.52
C PRO A 57 -2.07 -18.22 -8.92
N LEU A 58 -2.40 -17.09 -9.54
CA LEU A 58 -2.88 -17.01 -10.94
C LEU A 58 -1.88 -16.28 -11.82
N PRO A 59 -2.05 -16.33 -13.16
CA PRO A 59 -1.34 -15.41 -14.04
C PRO A 59 -1.52 -13.96 -13.58
N SER A 60 -0.41 -13.23 -13.46
CA SER A 60 -0.45 -11.85 -12.99
C SER A 60 -0.74 -10.88 -14.14
N CYS A 61 -1.70 -9.98 -13.91
CA CYS A 61 -1.97 -8.80 -14.71
C CYS A 61 -1.09 -7.61 -14.32
N GLY A 62 -0.21 -7.75 -13.32
CA GLY A 62 0.73 -6.73 -12.85
C GLY A 62 0.33 -6.07 -11.54
N GLU A 63 1.13 -5.08 -11.15
CA GLU A 63 0.96 -4.25 -9.97
C GLU A 63 0.90 -2.78 -10.38
N TYR A 64 -0.06 -2.04 -9.85
CA TYR A 64 -0.36 -0.67 -10.28
C TYR A 64 -0.56 0.27 -9.09
N GLN A 65 0.07 1.44 -9.15
CA GLN A 65 -0.23 2.54 -8.24
C GLN A 65 -1.51 3.25 -8.71
N VAL A 66 -2.47 3.43 -7.81
CA VAL A 66 -3.75 4.09 -8.09
C VAL A 66 -3.95 5.26 -7.14
N GLU A 67 -4.56 6.34 -7.63
CA GLU A 67 -5.10 7.34 -6.72
C GLU A 67 -6.31 6.73 -6.01
N HIS A 68 -6.23 6.70 -4.68
CA HIS A 68 -7.35 6.54 -3.75
C HIS A 68 -8.52 5.65 -4.23
N GLY A 69 -8.52 4.37 -3.86
CA GLY A 69 -9.73 3.54 -3.80
C GLY A 69 -10.45 3.19 -5.12
N TYR A 70 -10.00 3.66 -6.29
CA TYR A 70 -10.71 3.43 -7.55
C TYR A 70 -9.82 2.82 -8.64
N TYR A 71 -9.38 1.57 -8.45
CA TYR A 71 -8.72 0.82 -9.52
C TYR A 71 -9.64 0.63 -10.74
N GLU A 72 -10.94 0.55 -10.50
CA GLU A 72 -12.02 0.41 -11.46
C GLU A 72 -12.14 1.60 -12.43
N GLN A 73 -11.94 2.83 -11.92
CA GLN A 73 -12.05 4.06 -12.70
C GLN A 73 -10.71 4.49 -13.33
N SER A 74 -9.61 3.90 -12.86
CA SER A 74 -8.26 4.33 -13.19
C SER A 74 -7.78 3.96 -14.59
N ALA A 75 -8.62 3.31 -15.41
CA ALA A 75 -8.31 2.82 -16.77
C ALA A 75 -6.98 2.03 -16.84
N GLN A 76 -6.58 1.40 -15.74
CA GLN A 76 -5.28 0.78 -15.62
C GLN A 76 -5.20 -0.45 -16.52
N PRO A 77 -4.06 -0.71 -17.17
CA PRO A 77 -3.87 -1.89 -18.00
C PRO A 77 -4.17 -3.20 -17.24
N GLY A 78 -3.92 -3.24 -15.93
CA GLY A 78 -4.23 -4.38 -15.08
C GLY A 78 -5.72 -4.71 -15.03
N TRP A 79 -6.59 -3.69 -15.02
CA TRP A 79 -8.04 -3.88 -15.01
C TRP A 79 -8.53 -4.48 -16.33
N GLN A 80 -8.03 -3.98 -17.47
CA GLN A 80 -8.35 -4.55 -18.78
C GLN A 80 -7.89 -6.02 -18.87
N CYS A 81 -6.69 -6.32 -18.38
CA CYS A 81 -6.17 -7.68 -18.34
C CYS A 81 -7.06 -8.63 -17.50
N LEU A 82 -7.57 -8.18 -16.34
CA LEU A 82 -8.50 -8.96 -15.53
C LEU A 82 -9.82 -9.23 -16.29
N GLN A 83 -10.34 -8.24 -17.00
CA GLN A 83 -11.55 -8.39 -17.83
C GLN A 83 -11.35 -9.39 -18.98
N ASP A 84 -10.21 -9.31 -19.67
CA ASP A 84 -9.88 -10.23 -20.76
C ASP A 84 -9.69 -11.67 -20.25
N SER A 85 -9.16 -11.81 -19.03
CA SER A 85 -8.89 -13.09 -18.38
C SER A 85 -10.15 -13.75 -17.78
N ALA A 86 -11.24 -13.01 -17.63
CA ALA A 86 -12.51 -13.51 -17.11
C ALA A 86 -13.14 -14.62 -17.98
N GLN A 87 -12.77 -14.68 -19.26
CA GLN A 87 -13.21 -15.72 -20.20
C GLN A 87 -12.18 -16.86 -20.36
N ALA A 88 -11.07 -16.80 -19.62
CA ALA A 88 -9.94 -17.72 -19.72
C ALA A 88 -9.73 -18.47 -18.40
N GLN A 89 -8.48 -18.78 -18.09
CA GLN A 89 -8.04 -19.48 -16.87
C GLN A 89 -8.02 -18.59 -15.62
N GLY A 90 -8.48 -17.33 -15.72
CA GLY A 90 -8.38 -16.34 -14.66
C GLY A 90 -7.03 -15.63 -14.59
N ALA A 91 -6.98 -14.55 -13.81
CA ALA A 91 -5.80 -13.74 -13.55
C ALA A 91 -5.92 -12.97 -12.23
N GLU A 92 -4.81 -12.41 -11.75
CA GLU A 92 -4.79 -11.54 -10.55
C GLU A 92 -4.01 -10.25 -10.78
N ALA A 93 -4.43 -9.16 -10.17
CA ALA A 93 -3.74 -7.88 -10.18
C ALA A 93 -3.65 -7.30 -8.77
N THR A 94 -2.60 -6.51 -8.53
CA THR A 94 -2.45 -5.74 -7.29
C THR A 94 -2.60 -4.26 -7.60
N PHE A 95 -3.45 -3.57 -6.85
CA PHE A 95 -3.59 -2.13 -6.89
C PHE A 95 -3.16 -1.54 -5.56
N ILE A 96 -2.30 -0.53 -5.61
CA ILE A 96 -1.71 0.11 -4.43
C ILE A 96 -2.16 1.55 -4.40
N ALA A 97 -2.94 1.91 -3.39
CA ALA A 97 -3.32 3.27 -3.10
C ALA A 97 -2.39 3.83 -2.02
N GLN A 98 -1.53 4.77 -2.40
CA GLN A 98 -0.65 5.45 -1.46
C GLN A 98 -1.22 6.79 -1.05
N LEU A 99 -1.38 6.96 0.26
CA LEU A 99 -1.93 8.17 0.86
C LEU A 99 -0.90 8.92 1.67
N THR A 100 -0.82 10.23 1.44
CA THR A 100 0.09 11.10 2.18
C THR A 100 -0.17 11.00 3.68
N GLY A 101 0.82 10.54 4.42
CA GLY A 101 0.76 10.39 5.87
C GLY A 101 0.03 9.13 6.37
N GLN A 102 -0.27 8.18 5.48
CA GLN A 102 -0.86 6.89 5.86
C GLN A 102 -0.07 5.72 5.25
N ALA A 103 -0.19 4.54 5.87
CA ALA A 103 0.31 3.32 5.26
C ALA A 103 -0.49 2.99 3.99
N PRO A 104 0.13 2.34 2.99
CA PRO A 104 -0.54 2.03 1.73
C PRO A 104 -1.68 1.02 1.92
N THR A 105 -2.73 1.24 1.15
CA THR A 105 -3.80 0.25 0.93
C THR A 105 -3.47 -0.55 -0.32
N TYR A 106 -3.56 -1.86 -0.20
CA TYR A 106 -3.42 -2.88 -1.21
C TYR A 106 -4.79 -3.47 -1.47
N SER A 107 -5.22 -3.41 -2.72
CA SER A 107 -6.36 -4.15 -3.24
C SER A 107 -5.82 -5.25 -4.14
N TYR A 108 -5.98 -6.49 -3.72
CA TYR A 108 -5.67 -7.64 -4.55
C TYR A 108 -6.95 -8.15 -5.18
N VAL A 109 -6.97 -8.10 -6.50
CA VAL A 109 -8.14 -8.48 -7.30
C VAL A 109 -7.80 -9.74 -8.06
N ARG A 110 -8.64 -10.75 -7.94
CA ARG A 110 -8.51 -12.03 -8.62
C ARG A 110 -9.78 -12.33 -9.39
N VAL A 111 -9.65 -12.78 -10.62
CA VAL A 111 -10.77 -13.33 -11.40
C VAL A 111 -10.49 -14.80 -11.66
N ALA A 112 -11.38 -15.68 -11.19
CA ALA A 112 -11.32 -17.12 -11.41
C ALA A 112 -12.72 -17.72 -11.37
N ASP A 113 -12.95 -18.78 -12.15
CA ASP A 113 -14.18 -19.58 -12.09
C ASP A 113 -15.48 -18.77 -12.24
N GLY A 114 -15.43 -17.69 -13.03
CA GLY A 114 -16.57 -16.79 -13.23
C GLY A 114 -16.88 -15.86 -12.06
N VAL A 115 -15.99 -15.78 -11.08
CA VAL A 115 -16.09 -14.91 -9.90
C VAL A 115 -14.90 -13.96 -9.87
N MET A 116 -15.15 -12.71 -9.49
CA MET A 116 -14.12 -11.79 -9.06
C MET A 116 -14.09 -11.74 -7.54
N GLU A 117 -12.90 -11.86 -6.97
CA GLU A 117 -12.60 -11.79 -5.55
C GLU A 117 -11.69 -10.59 -5.29
N ILE A 118 -12.00 -9.81 -4.27
CA ILE A 118 -11.29 -8.59 -3.92
C ILE A 118 -10.90 -8.65 -2.45
N TYR A 119 -9.61 -8.57 -2.19
CA TYR A 119 -9.03 -8.53 -0.86
C TYR A 119 -8.42 -7.15 -0.65
N VAL A 120 -8.89 -6.40 0.34
CA VAL A 120 -8.38 -5.05 0.63
C VAL A 120 -7.86 -4.99 2.05
N ASN A 121 -6.62 -4.53 2.26
CA ASN A 121 -6.17 -4.20 3.61
C ASN A 121 -6.58 -2.75 3.96
N ASP A 122 -7.15 -2.58 5.15
CA ASP A 122 -7.44 -1.28 5.74
C ASP A 122 -6.38 -0.98 6.80
N PRO A 123 -5.28 -0.29 6.45
CA PRO A 123 -4.20 0.02 7.37
C PRO A 123 -4.63 0.96 8.50
N SER A 124 -5.80 1.60 8.41
CA SER A 124 -6.31 2.47 9.47
C SER A 124 -6.86 1.70 10.69
N LYS A 125 -7.05 0.38 10.57
CA LYS A 125 -7.72 -0.45 11.58
C LYS A 125 -6.79 -1.37 12.38
N GLY A 126 -5.47 -1.17 12.33
CA GLY A 126 -4.49 -1.87 13.18
C GLY A 126 -3.13 -2.01 12.52
N ASP A 127 -2.14 -2.48 13.28
CA ASP A 127 -0.73 -2.56 12.84
C ASP A 127 -0.50 -3.46 11.60
N MET A 128 -1.40 -4.43 11.35
CA MET A 128 -1.37 -5.27 10.15
C MET A 128 -2.44 -4.89 9.11
N GLY A 129 -3.26 -3.89 9.41
CA GLY A 129 -4.52 -3.59 8.73
C GLY A 129 -5.58 -4.68 8.95
N LEU A 130 -6.85 -4.31 9.01
CA LEU A 130 -7.94 -5.29 8.89
C LEU A 130 -8.17 -5.56 7.41
N TRP A 131 -8.30 -6.81 7.05
CA TRP A 131 -8.58 -7.19 5.68
C TRP A 131 -10.09 -7.33 5.45
N THR A 132 -10.56 -6.80 4.33
CA THR A 132 -11.91 -7.01 3.83
C THR A 132 -11.87 -7.91 2.61
N TYR A 133 -12.97 -8.65 2.42
CA TYR A 133 -13.16 -9.57 1.31
C TYR A 133 -14.52 -9.33 0.68
N ASP A 134 -14.50 -9.08 -0.63
CA ASP A 134 -15.70 -8.88 -1.44
C ASP A 134 -15.65 -9.81 -2.66
N THR A 135 -16.84 -10.16 -3.17
CA THR A 135 -16.97 -11.02 -4.35
C THR A 135 -18.10 -10.57 -5.25
N CYS A 136 -17.97 -10.77 -6.55
CA CYS A 136 -19.09 -10.67 -7.47
C CYS A 136 -18.97 -11.59 -8.67
N SER A 137 -20.08 -11.80 -9.38
CA SER A 137 -20.10 -12.58 -10.62
C SER A 137 -19.52 -11.77 -11.77
N VAL A 138 -18.67 -12.39 -12.60
CA VAL A 138 -18.19 -11.74 -13.85
C VAL A 138 -19.31 -11.57 -14.88
N ALA A 139 -20.45 -12.24 -14.70
CA ALA A 139 -21.64 -12.08 -15.52
C ALA A 139 -22.45 -10.84 -15.15
N ASP A 140 -22.22 -10.26 -13.96
CA ASP A 140 -22.93 -9.06 -13.53
C ASP A 140 -22.40 -7.83 -14.27
N SER A 141 -23.28 -6.89 -14.59
CA SER A 141 -22.89 -5.63 -15.24
C SER A 141 -21.99 -4.75 -14.36
N SER A 142 -21.97 -5.00 -13.04
CA SER A 142 -21.06 -4.36 -12.08
C SER A 142 -19.63 -4.87 -12.19
N PHE A 143 -19.38 -6.06 -12.78
CA PHE A 143 -18.02 -6.57 -12.96
C PHE A 143 -17.14 -5.59 -13.71
N ARG A 144 -17.65 -4.96 -14.78
CA ARG A 144 -16.90 -3.94 -15.54
C ARG A 144 -16.57 -2.69 -14.74
N GLN A 145 -17.29 -2.49 -13.65
CA GLN A 145 -17.20 -1.34 -12.77
C GLN A 145 -16.39 -1.62 -11.51
N GLY A 146 -15.93 -2.86 -11.25
CA GLY A 146 -14.95 -3.22 -10.22
C GLY A 146 -15.43 -3.86 -8.92
N CYS A 147 -16.74 -4.10 -8.78
CA CYS A 147 -17.43 -4.75 -7.64
C CYS A 147 -16.81 -4.54 -6.26
N PRO A 148 -17.07 -3.39 -5.66
CA PRO A 148 -18.29 -3.28 -4.86
C PRO A 148 -19.44 -2.49 -5.50
#